data_AF-A0A4Q3NF19-F1
#
_entry.id   AF-A0A4Q3NF19-F1
#
_cell.length_a   1.000
_cell.length_b   1.000
_cell.length_c   1.000
_cell.angle_alpha   90.00
_cell.angle_beta   90.00
_cell.angle_gamma   90.00
#
_symmetry.space_group_name_H-M   'P 1'
#
loop_
_entity.id
_entity.type
_entity.pdbx_description
1 polymer ?
#
loop_
_entity_poly.entity_id
_entity_poly.type
_entity_poly.pdbx_seq_one_letter_code
_entity_poly.pdbx_strand_id
1 'polypeptide(L)'
;QGVAIAQVTPSPYKISSRLAKEFTDIVAKTPNLEVPVSYAMMEGYIAAKVIVEAVRRQGARPSREGMVTALDGMDNFNLGGYVVGFKPGMRSGSKFVELSIISGSGKIRQ
;
A
#
# COMPACT_ATOMS: atom_id res chain seq x y z
N GLN A 1 11.59 -19.57 -19.93
CA GLN A 1 10.21 -19.05 -19.83
C GLN A 1 10.00 -18.43 -18.46
N GLY A 2 9.21 -17.36 -18.35
CA GLY A 2 8.91 -16.67 -17.10
C GLY A 2 7.57 -15.94 -17.21
N VAL A 3 7.00 -15.56 -16.07
CA VAL A 3 5.71 -14.86 -15.99
C VAL A 3 5.96 -13.42 -15.56
N ALA A 4 5.45 -12.46 -16.33
CA ALA A 4 5.49 -11.05 -15.97
C ALA A 4 4.17 -10.66 -15.27
N ILE A 5 4.27 -9.95 -14.15
CA ILE A 5 3.15 -9.53 -13.32
C ILE A 5 3.28 -8.03 -13.07
N ALA A 6 2.25 -7.28 -13.45
CA ALA A 6 2.12 -5.87 -13.05
C ALA A 6 1.66 -5.80 -11.59
N GLN A 7 2.50 -5.24 -10.75
CA GLN A 7 2.27 -5.07 -9.32
C GLN A 7 1.79 -3.65 -9.05
N VAL A 8 0.72 -3.52 -8.27
CA VAL A 8 0.12 -2.22 -7.93
C VAL A 8 0.62 -1.66 -6.59
N THR A 9 1.52 -2.39 -5.93
CA THR A 9 2.19 -1.97 -4.70
C THR A 9 3.70 -2.20 -4.80
N PRO A 10 4.51 -1.47 -4.03
CA PRO A 10 5.94 -1.71 -3.97
C PRO A 10 6.25 -3.13 -3.49
N SER A 11 7.39 -3.66 -3.92
CA SER A 11 7.86 -4.97 -3.45
C SER A 11 7.89 -5.07 -1.92
N PRO A 12 7.25 -6.08 -1.31
CA PRO A 12 7.33 -6.31 0.13
C PRO A 12 8.65 -6.99 0.53
N TYR A 13 9.46 -7.41 -0.44
CA TYR A 13 10.70 -8.17 -0.24
C TYR A 13 11.97 -7.33 -0.45
N LYS A 14 11.83 -6.11 -0.97
CA LYS A 14 12.95 -5.18 -1.22
C LYS A 14 12.66 -3.84 -0.56
N ILE A 15 13.67 -3.28 0.09
CA ILE A 15 13.58 -1.92 0.65
C ILE A 15 13.83 -0.91 -0.49
N SER A 16 12.79 -0.59 -1.26
CA SER A 16 12.84 0.37 -2.38
C SER A 16 12.35 1.77 -2.02
N SER A 17 11.68 1.93 -0.87
CA SER A 17 11.06 3.17 -0.42
C SER A 17 10.99 3.24 1.10
N ARG A 18 10.62 4.40 1.66
CA ARG A 18 10.38 4.52 3.11
C ARG A 18 9.19 3.68 3.54
N LEU A 19 8.15 3.59 2.71
CA LEU A 19 7.01 2.71 2.94
C LEU A 19 7.43 1.25 3.08
N ALA A 20 8.22 0.76 2.11
CA ALA A 20 8.70 -0.62 2.12
C ALA A 20 9.58 -0.90 3.33
N LYS A 21 10.44 0.06 3.72
CA LYS A 21 11.24 -0.04 4.95
C LYS A 21 10.35 -0.18 6.19
N GLU A 22 9.38 0.70 6.35
CA GLU A 22 8.48 0.69 7.52
C GLU A 22 7.71 -0.62 7.61
N PHE A 23 7.20 -1.11 6.49
CA PHE A 23 6.54 -2.42 6.40
C PHE A 23 7.46 -3.56 6.84
N THR A 24 8.69 -3.64 6.30
CA THR A 24 9.67 -4.66 6.67
C THR A 24 10.02 -4.60 8.15
N ASP A 25 10.19 -3.38 8.71
CA ASP A 25 10.49 -3.19 10.13
C ASP A 25 9.33 -3.65 11.05
N ILE A 26 8.06 -3.47 10.63
CA ILE A 26 6.87 -3.94 11.36
C ILE A 26 6.77 -5.47 11.31
N VAL A 27 6.94 -6.05 10.12
CA VAL A 27 6.94 -7.50 9.92
C VAL A 27 8.00 -8.17 10.80
N ALA A 28 9.22 -7.63 10.82
CA ALA A 28 10.32 -8.17 11.63
C ALA A 28 10.05 -8.13 13.14
N LYS A 29 9.20 -7.20 13.59
CA LYS A 29 8.80 -7.06 15.01
C LYS A 29 7.55 -7.85 15.37
N THR A 30 6.87 -8.45 14.40
CA THR A 30 5.62 -9.18 14.62
C THR A 30 5.95 -10.66 14.84
N PRO A 31 5.86 -11.18 16.08
CA PRO A 31 6.06 -12.60 16.31
C PRO A 31 4.90 -13.41 15.71
N ASN A 32 5.20 -14.64 15.28
CA ASN A 32 4.20 -15.62 14.86
C ASN A 32 3.24 -15.12 13.77
N LEU A 33 3.77 -14.53 12.69
CA LEU A 33 2.97 -14.19 11.51
C LEU A 33 2.24 -15.43 10.99
N GLU A 34 0.91 -15.41 11.06
CA GLU A 34 0.04 -16.51 10.62
C GLU A 34 0.10 -16.74 9.10
N VAL A 35 0.38 -15.67 8.35
CA VAL A 35 0.48 -15.67 6.89
C VAL A 35 1.83 -15.11 6.43
N PRO A 36 2.42 -15.67 5.36
CA PRO A 36 3.68 -15.18 4.85
C PRO A 36 3.56 -13.78 4.25
N VAL A 37 4.67 -13.04 4.28
CA VAL A 37 4.79 -11.75 3.60
C VAL A 37 4.46 -11.89 2.12
N SER A 38 3.57 -11.03 1.64
CA SER A 38 3.06 -11.05 0.27
C SER A 38 2.70 -9.66 -0.22
N TYR A 39 2.52 -9.52 -1.54
CA TYR A 39 2.00 -8.29 -2.14
C TYR A 39 0.62 -7.92 -1.59
N ALA A 40 -0.24 -8.91 -1.32
CA ALA A 40 -1.54 -8.69 -0.68
C ALA A 40 -1.40 -8.11 0.73
N MET A 41 -0.40 -8.56 1.50
CA MET A 41 -0.13 -7.99 2.82
C MET A 41 0.34 -6.53 2.74
N MET A 42 1.20 -6.20 1.77
CA MET A 42 1.61 -4.81 1.51
C MET A 42 0.41 -3.93 1.08
N GLU A 43 -0.46 -4.45 0.22
CA GLU A 43 -1.69 -3.75 -0.18
C GLU A 43 -2.60 -3.48 1.01
N GLY A 44 -2.84 -4.48 1.86
CA GLY A 44 -3.60 -4.32 3.09
C GLY A 44 -2.98 -3.29 4.04
N TYR A 45 -1.64 -3.29 4.16
CA TYR A 45 -0.93 -2.30 4.96
C TYR A 45 -1.11 -0.87 4.41
N ILE A 46 -0.98 -0.67 3.10
CA ILE A 46 -1.24 0.61 2.44
C ILE A 46 -2.69 1.05 2.68
N ALA A 47 -3.65 0.16 2.46
CA ALA A 47 -5.07 0.44 2.65
C ALA A 47 -5.36 0.86 4.10
N ALA A 48 -4.77 0.15 5.08
CA ALA A 48 -4.90 0.50 6.49
C ALA A 48 -4.34 1.90 6.79
N LYS A 49 -3.16 2.26 6.24
CA LYS A 49 -2.60 3.62 6.43
C LYS A 49 -3.48 4.71 5.84
N VAL A 50 -4.10 4.46 4.67
CA VAL A 50 -5.07 5.39 4.07
C VAL A 50 -6.31 5.54 4.96
N ILE A 51 -6.83 4.44 5.51
CA ILE A 51 -7.98 4.47 6.42
C ILE A 51 -7.66 5.25 7.69
N VAL A 52 -6.50 4.97 8.31
CA VAL A 52 -6.03 5.66 9.52
C VAL A 52 -5.87 7.16 9.26
N GLU A 53 -5.32 7.55 8.12
CA GLU A 53 -5.20 8.96 7.76
C GLU A 53 -6.57 9.63 7.57
N ALA A 54 -7.51 8.96 6.91
CA ALA A 54 -8.86 9.50 6.73
C ALA A 54 -9.61 9.63 8.07
N VAL A 55 -9.40 8.72 9.01
CA VAL A 55 -9.91 8.86 10.39
C VAL A 55 -9.23 10.04 11.09
N ARG A 56 -7.91 10.16 10.99
CA ARG A 56 -7.13 11.26 11.61
C ARG A 56 -7.62 12.65 11.15
N ARG A 57 -7.97 12.80 9.88
CA ARG A 57 -8.49 14.05 9.30
C ARG A 57 -9.83 14.50 9.89
N GLN A 58 -10.60 13.58 10.47
CA GLN A 58 -11.90 13.90 11.10
C GLN A 58 -11.75 14.39 12.55
N GLY A 59 -10.57 14.24 13.17
CA GLY A 59 -10.34 14.63 14.55
C GLY A 59 -11.07 13.73 15.56
N ALA A 60 -11.64 14.33 16.61
CA ALA A 60 -12.09 13.60 17.81
C ALA A 60 -13.39 12.79 17.64
N ARG A 61 -14.16 13.00 16.57
CA ARG A 61 -15.47 12.36 16.37
C ARG A 61 -15.62 11.85 14.93
N PRO A 62 -14.95 10.74 14.57
CA PRO A 62 -15.09 10.16 13.24
C PRO A 62 -16.50 9.63 12.99
N SER A 63 -17.00 9.82 11.78
CA SER A 63 -18.29 9.29 11.31
C SER A 63 -18.16 8.65 9.93
N ARG A 64 -19.19 7.94 9.49
CA ARG A 64 -19.21 7.33 8.15
C ARG A 64 -19.16 8.40 7.05
N GLU A 65 -19.94 9.47 7.22
CA GLU A 65 -20.03 10.59 6.27
C GLU A 65 -18.71 11.39 6.26
N GLY A 66 -18.11 11.57 7.44
CA GLY A 66 -16.79 12.17 7.59
C GLY A 66 -15.70 11.36 6.89
N MET A 67 -15.79 10.01 6.92
CA MET A 67 -14.86 9.13 6.21
C MET A 67 -14.92 9.34 4.69
N VAL A 68 -16.12 9.36 4.11
CA VAL A 68 -16.31 9.62 2.67
C VAL A 68 -15.73 10.98 2.31
N THR A 69 -16.04 12.02 3.09
CA THR A 69 -15.54 13.38 2.87
C THR A 69 -14.01 13.45 2.97
N ALA A 70 -13.42 12.79 3.97
CA ALA A 70 -11.98 12.79 4.18
C ALA A 70 -11.22 12.04 3.06
N LEU A 71 -11.77 10.95 2.55
CA LEU A 71 -11.23 10.21 1.41
C LEU A 71 -11.40 11.01 0.10
N ASP A 72 -12.59 11.53 -0.19
CA ASP A 72 -12.83 12.31 -1.42
C ASP A 72 -11.97 13.59 -1.46
N GLY A 73 -11.63 14.18 -0.30
CA GLY A 73 -10.72 15.32 -0.16
C GLY A 73 -9.24 14.95 0.01
N MET A 74 -8.88 13.66 -0.05
CA MET A 74 -7.48 13.24 0.05
C MET A 74 -6.78 13.38 -1.29
N ASP A 75 -5.89 14.37 -1.37
CA ASP A 75 -5.02 14.59 -2.52
C ASP A 75 -3.54 14.53 -2.10
N ASN A 76 -2.70 13.98 -2.98
CA ASN A 76 -1.24 13.89 -2.81
C ASN A 76 -0.76 13.37 -1.44
N PHE A 77 -1.49 12.44 -0.82
CA PHE A 77 -1.09 11.83 0.44
C PHE A 77 0.09 10.87 0.20
N ASN A 78 1.29 11.31 0.59
CA ASN A 78 2.53 10.58 0.35
C ASN A 78 2.87 9.65 1.53
N LEU A 79 2.82 8.35 1.29
CA LEU A 79 3.15 7.29 2.25
C LEU A 79 4.65 6.94 2.29
N GLY A 80 5.53 7.85 1.85
CA GLY A 80 6.97 7.62 1.84
C GLY A 80 7.48 7.02 0.53
N GLY A 81 7.00 7.55 -0.60
CA GLY A 81 7.33 7.10 -1.96
C GLY A 81 6.16 6.47 -2.71
N TYR A 82 5.03 6.25 -2.03
CA TYR A 82 3.77 5.80 -2.62
C TYR A 82 2.71 6.88 -2.38
N VAL A 83 2.18 7.47 -3.45
CA VAL A 83 1.25 8.60 -3.35
C VAL A 83 -0.18 8.13 -3.58
N VAL A 84 -1.07 8.52 -2.67
CA VAL A 84 -2.51 8.27 -2.75
C VAL A 84 -3.25 9.59 -2.93
N GLY A 85 -4.15 9.65 -3.90
CA GLY A 85 -5.06 10.77 -4.09
C GLY A 85 -6.33 10.35 -4.80
N PHE A 86 -7.48 10.82 -4.32
CA PHE A 86 -8.79 10.59 -4.90
C PHE A 86 -9.31 11.89 -5.52
N LYS A 87 -10.07 11.79 -6.61
CA LYS A 87 -10.73 12.95 -7.24
C LYS A 87 -12.18 12.62 -7.58
N PRO A 88 -13.06 13.62 -7.72
CA PRO A 88 -14.41 13.40 -8.25
C PRO A 88 -14.35 12.65 -9.58
N GLY A 89 -15.08 11.53 -9.68
CA GLY A 89 -15.08 10.67 -10.87
C GLY A 89 -13.84 9.76 -11.03
N MET A 90 -12.82 9.88 -10.18
CA MET A 90 -11.61 9.05 -10.21
C MET A 90 -11.28 8.53 -8.79
N ARG A 91 -11.82 7.35 -8.47
CA ARG A 91 -11.61 6.68 -7.18
C ARG A 91 -10.46 5.66 -7.19
N SER A 92 -9.71 5.58 -8.29
CA SER A 92 -8.43 4.86 -8.32
C SER A 92 -7.36 5.75 -7.68
N GLY A 93 -7.00 5.44 -6.44
CA GLY A 93 -6.21 6.31 -5.57
C GLY A 93 -4.72 6.40 -5.93
N SER A 94 -4.19 5.48 -6.75
CA SER A 94 -2.77 5.40 -7.09
C SER A 94 -2.61 5.04 -8.56
N LYS A 95 -1.52 5.54 -9.16
CA LYS A 95 -1.07 5.15 -10.51
C LYS A 95 0.21 4.31 -10.46
N PHE A 96 0.61 3.85 -9.27
CA PHE A 96 1.81 3.06 -9.09
C PHE A 96 1.67 1.72 -9.82
N VAL A 97 2.66 1.41 -10.66
CA VAL A 97 2.82 0.11 -11.28
C VAL A 97 4.30 -0.23 -11.32
N GLU A 98 4.64 -1.44 -10.90
CA GLU A 98 5.98 -2.02 -11.01
C GLU A 98 5.86 -3.38 -11.72
N LEU A 99 6.83 -3.73 -12.58
CA LEU A 99 6.82 -5.02 -13.26
C LEU A 99 7.69 -6.02 -12.51
N SER A 100 7.10 -7.14 -12.11
CA SER A 100 7.82 -8.29 -11.54
C SER A 100 7.84 -9.44 -12.53
N ILE A 101 9.01 -10.05 -12.73
CA ILE A 101 9.18 -11.26 -13.53
C ILE A 101 9.48 -12.44 -12.60
N ILE A 102 8.61 -13.45 -12.62
CA ILE A 102 8.87 -14.74 -12.01
C ILE A 102 9.62 -15.60 -13.04
N SER A 103 10.88 -15.88 -12.77
CA SER A 103 11.68 -16.76 -13.63
C SER A 103 11.20 -18.22 -13.54
N GLY A 104 11.59 -19.07 -14.50
CA GLY A 104 11.30 -20.51 -14.46
C GLY A 104 11.83 -21.25 -13.21
N SER A 105 12.70 -20.61 -12.42
CA SER A 105 13.18 -21.11 -11.12
C SER A 105 12.34 -20.65 -9.91
N GLY A 106 11.24 -19.94 -10.15
CA GLY A 106 10.40 -19.35 -9.09
C GLY A 106 10.95 -18.07 -8.45
N LYS A 107 12.20 -17.67 -8.78
CA LYS A 107 12.77 -16.41 -8.27
C LYS A 107 12.09 -15.20 -8.90
N ILE A 108 11.68 -14.26 -8.05
CA ILE A 108 11.15 -12.95 -8.44
C ILE A 108 12.31 -12.02 -8.81
N ARG A 109 12.19 -11.36 -9.96
CA ARG A 109 13.04 -10.26 -10.40
C ARG A 109 12.15 -9.03 -10.60
N GLN A 110 12.57 -7.93 -10.01
CA GLN A 110 11.94 -6.60 -10.08
C GLN A 110 13.06 -5.64 -10.46
#